data_AF-A0A9E3IFV6-F1
#
_entry.id   AF-A0A9E3IFV6-F1
#
_cell.length_a   1.000
_cell.length_b   1.000
_cell.length_c   1.000
_cell.angle_alpha   90.00
_cell.angle_beta   90.00
_cell.angle_gamma   90.00
#
_symmetry.space_group_name_H-M   'P 1'
#
loop_
_entity.id
_entity.type
_entity.pdbx_description
1 polymer ?
#
loop_
_entity_poly.entity_id
_entity_poly.type
_entity_poly.pdbx_seq_one_letter_code
_entity_poly.pdbx_strand_id
1 'polypeptide(L)'
;MSEVIAILPQPSAVPPDEVLRRIQGPGPRYTSYPTADRFGDRFGEPELKSALWARHVASETVCTPLSVYVHIPFCESLCYYCACNKVITRHHERAAPYLEALDREVALVVEQLGACRSVSQLHLGGGSPTFLTDAELTGLMAILRLNFHFTPEAELSIEVDPRTVDAKRLAHLRELGFNRLSLGIQDFDPDVQKAVHREQPFELVRDLMASARALGFMSTNVDLIYGLPRQTPESFHRTIGQVATLRPDRIALYAYAHLPARFKPQRRITGADLPE
;
A
#
# COMPACT_ATOMS: atom_id res chain seq x y z
N MET A 1 -30.38 11.95 31.32
CA MET A 1 -31.15 12.41 30.16
C MET A 1 -30.41 11.93 28.93
N SER A 2 -31.00 10.95 28.23
CA SER A 2 -30.42 10.27 27.08
C SER A 2 -30.54 11.18 25.87
N GLU A 3 -29.42 11.71 25.36
CA GLU A 3 -29.43 12.37 24.05
C GLU A 3 -29.55 11.29 22.98
N VAL A 4 -30.77 11.19 22.45
CA VAL A 4 -31.06 10.44 21.24
C VAL A 4 -30.36 11.17 20.10
N ILE A 5 -29.25 10.61 19.61
CA ILE A 5 -28.65 11.02 18.34
C ILE A 5 -29.72 10.79 17.28
N ALA A 6 -30.31 11.88 16.80
CA ALA A 6 -31.24 11.84 15.69
C ALA A 6 -30.48 11.33 14.46
N ILE A 7 -30.76 10.09 14.06
CA ILE A 7 -30.33 9.55 12.77
C ILE A 7 -31.08 10.36 11.71
N LEU A 8 -30.39 11.34 11.12
CA LEU A 8 -30.90 12.04 9.95
C LEU A 8 -31.21 11.00 8.86
N PRO A 9 -32.34 11.11 8.14
CA PRO A 9 -32.65 10.20 7.04
C PRO A 9 -31.57 10.37 5.97
N GLN A 10 -30.78 9.32 5.72
CA GLN A 10 -29.80 9.32 4.66
C GLN A 10 -30.53 9.31 3.31
N PRO A 11 -30.31 10.28 2.41
CA PRO A 11 -30.76 10.10 1.03
C PRO A 11 -30.01 8.89 0.46
N SER A 12 -30.74 7.86 0.01
CA SER A 12 -30.12 6.72 -0.66
C SER A 12 -29.57 7.19 -2.01
N ALA A 13 -28.35 7.71 -2.00
CA ALA A 13 -27.66 8.19 -3.20
C ALA A 13 -27.00 7.05 -3.98
N VAL A 14 -27.58 5.84 -3.95
CA VAL A 14 -27.17 4.77 -4.85
C VAL A 14 -27.92 5.01 -6.16
N PRO A 15 -27.22 5.28 -7.28
CA PRO A 15 -27.87 5.42 -8.57
C PRO A 15 -28.70 4.18 -8.86
N PRO A 16 -29.86 4.30 -9.53
CA PRO A 16 -30.65 3.13 -9.93
C PRO A 16 -29.80 2.12 -10.69
N ASP A 17 -30.05 0.83 -10.50
CA ASP A 17 -29.32 -0.25 -11.17
C ASP A 17 -29.20 -0.07 -12.69
N GLU A 18 -30.24 0.50 -13.32
CA GLU A 18 -30.24 0.81 -14.75
C GLU A 18 -29.14 1.83 -15.10
N VAL A 19 -28.95 2.86 -14.28
CA VAL A 19 -27.90 3.87 -14.46
C VAL A 19 -26.54 3.23 -14.27
N LEU A 20 -26.35 2.42 -13.21
CA LEU A 20 -25.10 1.69 -12.96
C LEU A 20 -24.77 0.76 -14.13
N ARG A 21 -25.74 0.00 -14.63
CA ARG A 21 -25.56 -0.88 -15.80
C ARG A 21 -25.26 -0.14 -17.10
N ARG A 22 -25.72 1.11 -17.23
CA ARG A 22 -25.43 1.95 -18.41
C ARG A 22 -24.02 2.55 -18.36
N ILE A 23 -23.51 2.87 -17.17
CA ILE A 23 -22.19 3.50 -16.99
C ILE A 23 -21.09 2.49 -16.60
N GLN A 24 -21.45 1.24 -16.33
CA GLN A 24 -20.48 0.17 -16.09
C GLN A 24 -19.63 -0.04 -17.35
N GLY A 25 -18.32 -0.02 -17.18
CA GLY A 25 -17.39 -0.19 -18.28
C GLY A 25 -15.97 0.18 -17.88
N PRO A 26 -14.97 -0.21 -18.70
CA PRO A 26 -13.58 0.16 -18.46
C PRO A 26 -13.42 1.68 -18.56
N GLY A 27 -13.21 2.32 -17.41
CA GLY A 27 -12.87 3.73 -17.31
C GLY A 27 -11.39 3.93 -16.94
N PRO A 28 -10.80 5.10 -17.24
CA PRO A 28 -9.48 5.44 -16.75
C PRO A 28 -9.47 5.45 -15.22
N ARG A 29 -8.54 4.72 -14.61
CA ARG A 29 -8.24 4.89 -13.18
C ARG A 29 -7.45 6.19 -13.05
N TYR A 30 -8.11 7.25 -12.59
CA TYR A 30 -7.50 8.55 -12.30
C TYR A 30 -6.60 8.49 -11.07
N THR A 31 -5.49 7.77 -11.21
CA THR A 31 -4.41 7.66 -10.20
C THR A 31 -3.61 8.96 -10.10
N SER A 32 -3.52 9.70 -11.20
CA SER A 32 -2.99 11.05 -11.30
C SER A 32 -3.65 11.77 -12.48
N TYR A 33 -3.49 13.10 -12.55
CA TYR A 33 -3.81 13.87 -13.73
C TYR A 33 -2.62 14.78 -14.11
N PRO A 34 -2.07 14.66 -15.34
CA PRO A 34 -2.38 13.66 -16.36
C PRO A 34 -2.07 12.21 -15.91
N THR A 35 -2.69 11.23 -16.58
CA THR A 35 -2.52 9.80 -16.30
C THR A 35 -1.18 9.26 -16.82
N ALA A 36 -0.70 8.13 -16.28
CA ALA A 36 0.62 7.58 -16.60
C ALA A 36 0.84 7.18 -18.08
N ASP A 37 -0.22 6.92 -18.85
CA ASP A 37 -0.15 6.73 -20.32
C ASP A 37 0.29 8.00 -21.07
N ARG A 38 0.38 9.14 -20.38
CA ARG A 38 0.92 10.39 -20.91
C ARG A 38 2.41 10.58 -20.63
N PHE A 39 3.03 9.68 -19.85
CA PHE A 39 4.48 9.70 -19.68
C PHE A 39 5.15 9.29 -20.99
N GLY A 40 6.24 9.95 -21.33
CA GLY A 40 7.00 9.67 -22.54
C GLY A 40 8.40 10.26 -22.44
N ASP A 41 9.22 9.98 -23.45
CA ASP A 41 10.68 10.17 -23.37
C ASP A 41 11.15 11.64 -23.39
N ARG A 42 10.21 12.60 -23.44
CA ARG A 42 10.52 14.04 -23.38
C ARG A 42 10.93 14.51 -21.99
N PHE A 43 10.67 13.72 -20.95
CA PHE A 43 11.09 14.03 -19.58
C PHE A 43 12.31 13.16 -19.24
N GLY A 44 13.51 13.74 -19.32
CA GLY A 44 14.77 13.11 -19.02
C GLY A 44 15.50 13.78 -17.86
N GLU A 45 16.82 13.59 -17.81
CA GLU A 45 17.67 14.17 -16.77
C GLU A 45 17.60 15.71 -16.68
N PRO A 46 17.63 16.48 -17.78
CA PRO A 46 17.57 17.95 -17.70
C PRO A 46 16.27 18.45 -17.10
N GLU A 47 15.13 17.83 -17.47
CA GLU A 47 13.81 18.21 -16.96
C GLU A 47 13.68 17.86 -15.47
N LEU A 48 14.20 16.70 -15.04
CA LEU A 48 14.23 16.31 -13.64
C LEU A 48 15.07 17.28 -12.80
N LYS A 49 16.29 17.60 -13.25
CA LYS A 49 17.16 18.56 -12.56
C LYS A 49 16.52 19.95 -12.47
N SER A 50 15.88 20.40 -13.56
CA SER A 50 15.15 21.67 -13.58
C SER A 50 14.00 21.69 -12.57
N ALA A 51 13.23 20.60 -12.46
CA ALA A 51 12.14 20.49 -11.49
C ALA A 51 12.64 20.48 -10.03
N LEU A 52 13.72 19.76 -9.74
CA LEU A 52 14.35 19.73 -8.42
C LEU A 52 14.96 21.09 -8.06
N TRP A 53 15.62 21.75 -9.01
CA TRP A 53 16.16 23.10 -8.83
C TRP A 53 15.08 24.14 -8.59
N ALA A 54 13.97 24.11 -9.35
CA ALA A 54 12.85 25.01 -9.13
C ALA A 54 12.30 24.88 -7.70
N ARG A 55 12.23 23.65 -7.18
CA ARG A 55 11.88 23.41 -5.78
C ARG A 55 12.94 23.95 -4.81
N HIS A 56 14.21 23.71 -5.09
CA HIS A 56 15.32 24.22 -4.28
C HIS A 56 15.21 25.75 -4.11
N VAL A 57 15.06 26.48 -5.20
CA VAL A 57 14.88 27.95 -5.19
C VAL A 57 13.62 28.36 -4.43
N ALA A 58 12.49 27.69 -4.68
CA ALA A 58 11.25 27.98 -3.95
C ALA A 58 11.41 27.81 -2.43
N SER A 59 12.23 26.83 -2.02
CA SER A 59 12.45 26.50 -0.62
C SER A 59 13.24 27.54 0.18
N GLU A 60 13.94 28.47 -0.50
CA GLU A 60 14.60 29.61 0.14
C GLU A 60 13.59 30.60 0.76
N THR A 61 12.36 30.61 0.25
CA THR A 61 11.27 31.45 0.78
C THR A 61 10.34 30.67 1.71
N VAL A 62 9.89 29.49 1.28
CA VAL A 62 8.97 28.63 2.05
C VAL A 62 9.40 27.17 1.91
N CYS A 63 9.80 26.57 3.03
CA CYS A 63 10.18 25.16 3.07
C CYS A 63 8.94 24.26 3.21
N THR A 64 8.29 23.95 2.08
CA THR A 64 7.16 23.00 2.05
C THR A 64 7.67 21.57 2.31
N PRO A 65 7.10 20.82 3.26
CA PRO A 65 7.53 19.44 3.52
C PRO A 65 7.39 18.51 2.31
N LEU A 66 8.23 17.49 2.27
CA LEU A 66 8.24 16.41 1.29
C LEU A 66 7.33 15.26 1.74
N SER A 67 6.79 14.56 0.75
CA SER A 67 6.27 13.19 0.90
C SER A 67 7.22 12.25 0.16
N VAL A 68 7.80 11.29 0.88
CA VAL A 68 8.75 10.30 0.34
C VAL A 68 8.03 8.97 0.16
N TYR A 69 8.12 8.40 -1.04
CA TYR A 69 7.69 7.04 -1.32
C TYR A 69 8.91 6.19 -1.67
N VAL A 70 9.08 5.05 -1.00
CA VAL A 70 10.12 4.08 -1.35
C VAL A 70 9.42 2.80 -1.77
N HIS A 71 9.70 2.37 -3.00
CA HIS A 71 9.20 1.12 -3.54
C HIS A 71 10.11 -0.03 -3.09
N ILE A 72 9.56 -1.07 -2.47
CA ILE A 72 10.29 -2.32 -2.20
C ILE A 72 9.68 -3.40 -3.08
N PRO A 73 10.33 -3.83 -4.17
CA PRO A 73 9.67 -4.62 -5.21
C PRO A 73 9.50 -6.09 -4.82
N PHE A 74 10.14 -6.58 -3.77
CA PHE A 74 10.24 -8.02 -3.52
C PHE A 74 8.97 -8.59 -2.87
N CYS A 75 8.58 -9.81 -3.26
CA CYS A 75 7.58 -10.61 -2.55
C CYS A 75 8.04 -12.06 -2.41
N GLU A 76 7.84 -12.63 -1.23
CA GLU A 76 8.17 -14.03 -0.93
C GLU A 76 7.32 -15.03 -1.73
N SER A 77 6.04 -14.70 -1.92
CA SER A 77 5.06 -15.56 -2.56
C SER A 77 4.26 -14.84 -3.64
N LEU A 78 3.95 -15.59 -4.71
CA LEU A 78 3.18 -15.11 -5.84
C LEU A 78 1.68 -15.20 -5.55
N CYS A 79 1.02 -14.06 -5.33
CA CYS A 79 -0.43 -13.96 -5.30
C CYS A 79 -0.97 -13.85 -6.74
N TYR A 80 -1.88 -14.73 -7.15
CA TYR A 80 -2.30 -14.81 -8.55
C TYR A 80 -3.09 -13.59 -9.03
N TYR A 81 -3.79 -12.89 -8.13
CA TYR A 81 -4.53 -11.67 -8.48
C TYR A 81 -3.60 -10.47 -8.77
N CYS A 82 -2.38 -10.46 -8.23
CA CYS A 82 -1.65 -9.21 -7.99
C CYS A 82 -1.10 -8.57 -9.28
N ALA A 83 -1.43 -7.29 -9.47
CA ALA A 83 -1.00 -6.46 -10.60
C ALA A 83 0.08 -5.42 -10.25
N CYS A 84 0.55 -5.37 -9.00
CA CYS A 84 1.60 -4.44 -8.57
C CYS A 84 2.92 -4.66 -9.33
N ASN A 85 3.74 -3.61 -9.44
CA ASN A 85 5.14 -3.74 -9.82
C ASN A 85 5.86 -4.49 -8.69
N LYS A 86 6.43 -5.66 -9.00
CA LYS A 86 7.02 -6.56 -8.03
C LYS A 86 7.93 -7.60 -8.68
N VAL A 87 8.83 -8.15 -7.88
CA VAL A 87 9.74 -9.24 -8.20
C VAL A 87 9.50 -10.36 -7.19
N ILE A 88 8.98 -11.49 -7.67
CA ILE A 88 8.80 -12.67 -6.81
C ILE A 88 10.14 -13.36 -6.65
N THR A 89 10.60 -13.52 -5.41
CA THR A 89 11.86 -14.19 -5.11
C THR A 89 11.90 -14.66 -3.67
N ARG A 90 12.64 -15.74 -3.40
CA ARG A 90 13.02 -16.20 -2.04
C ARG A 90 14.48 -15.90 -1.71
N HIS A 91 15.16 -15.25 -2.65
CA HIS A 91 16.58 -14.89 -2.55
C HIS A 91 16.70 -13.55 -1.85
N HIS A 92 16.70 -13.57 -0.51
CA HIS A 92 16.81 -12.37 0.32
C HIS A 92 18.11 -11.59 0.07
N GLU A 93 19.17 -12.25 -0.39
CA GLU A 93 20.43 -11.62 -0.78
C GLU A 93 20.27 -10.56 -1.90
N ARG A 94 19.14 -10.55 -2.62
CA ARG A 94 18.82 -9.52 -3.61
C ARG A 94 18.43 -8.17 -3.00
N ALA A 95 18.08 -8.13 -1.73
CA ALA A 95 17.71 -6.90 -1.04
C ALA A 95 18.93 -5.98 -0.83
N ALA A 96 20.08 -6.53 -0.44
CA ALA A 96 21.31 -5.76 -0.22
C ALA A 96 21.73 -4.88 -1.43
N PRO A 97 21.93 -5.41 -2.66
CA PRO A 97 22.30 -4.57 -3.80
C PRO A 97 21.20 -3.58 -4.19
N TYR A 98 19.93 -3.88 -3.88
CA TYR A 98 18.82 -2.95 -4.07
C TYR A 98 18.90 -1.76 -3.11
N LEU A 99 19.19 -2.01 -1.82
CA LEU A 99 19.38 -0.96 -0.82
C LEU A 99 20.62 -0.11 -1.11
N GLU A 100 21.72 -0.70 -1.60
CA GLU A 100 22.89 0.05 -2.07
C GLU A 100 22.59 0.94 -3.29
N ALA A 101 21.69 0.50 -4.18
CA ALA A 101 21.23 1.32 -5.29
C ALA A 101 20.33 2.47 -4.79
N LEU A 102 19.43 2.18 -3.83
CA LEU A 102 18.57 3.19 -3.20
C LEU A 102 19.38 4.26 -2.45
N ASP A 103 20.42 3.88 -1.72
CA ASP A 103 21.29 4.85 -1.03
C ASP A 103 21.95 5.82 -2.02
N ARG A 104 22.48 5.29 -3.13
CA ARG A 104 23.04 6.11 -4.22
C ARG A 104 21.99 7.00 -4.87
N GLU A 105 20.78 6.50 -5.10
CA GLU A 105 19.67 7.29 -5.65
C GLU A 105 19.29 8.44 -4.71
N VAL A 106 19.16 8.16 -3.41
CA VAL A 106 18.87 9.18 -2.40
C VAL A 106 19.96 10.26 -2.39
N ALA A 107 21.24 9.88 -2.43
CA ALA A 107 22.35 10.82 -2.50
C ALA A 107 22.25 11.75 -3.72
N LEU A 108 21.98 11.20 -4.91
CA LEU A 108 21.81 11.96 -6.15
C LEU A 108 20.64 12.96 -6.08
N VAL A 109 19.51 12.55 -5.50
CA VAL A 109 18.33 13.42 -5.36
C VAL A 109 18.58 14.53 -4.33
N VAL A 110 19.19 14.19 -3.20
CA VAL A 110 19.46 15.13 -2.10
C VAL A 110 20.44 16.23 -2.52
N GLU A 111 21.44 15.88 -3.33
CA GLU A 111 22.39 16.86 -3.91
C GLU A 111 21.66 17.97 -4.68
N GLN A 112 20.56 17.63 -5.38
CA GLN A 112 19.78 18.59 -6.16
C GLN A 112 18.71 19.34 -5.33
N LEU A 113 18.24 18.77 -4.22
CA LEU A 113 17.20 19.37 -3.36
C LEU A 113 17.73 20.51 -2.46
N GLY A 114 19.02 20.46 -2.09
CA GLY A 114 19.66 21.43 -1.20
C GLY A 114 19.19 21.35 0.26
N ALA A 115 19.04 22.48 0.96
CA ALA A 115 18.91 22.50 2.43
C ALA A 115 17.52 22.12 2.97
N CYS A 116 16.43 22.51 2.29
CA CYS A 116 15.07 22.21 2.74
C CYS A 116 14.68 20.76 2.43
N ARG A 117 14.90 19.89 3.42
CA ARG A 117 14.64 18.45 3.33
C ARG A 117 13.70 17.96 4.43
N SER A 118 12.78 18.83 4.85
CA SER A 118 11.72 18.47 5.79
C SER A 118 10.78 17.45 5.16
N VAL A 119 10.43 16.38 5.86
CA VAL A 119 9.54 15.30 5.41
C VAL A 119 8.38 15.18 6.39
N SER A 120 7.16 15.35 5.89
CA SER A 120 5.92 15.15 6.66
C SER A 120 5.28 13.80 6.42
N GLN A 121 5.70 13.06 5.37
CA GLN A 121 5.15 11.74 5.07
C GLN A 121 6.21 10.82 4.48
N LEU A 122 6.24 9.58 4.96
CA LEU A 122 6.95 8.46 4.36
C LEU A 122 5.97 7.31 4.14
N HIS A 123 6.08 6.68 2.98
CA HIS A 123 5.39 5.44 2.70
C HIS A 123 6.35 4.42 2.09
N LEU A 124 6.52 3.30 2.78
CA LEU A 124 7.13 2.11 2.20
C LEU A 124 6.03 1.23 1.61
N GLY A 125 6.06 0.98 0.31
CA GLY A 125 5.09 0.14 -0.38
C GLY A 125 5.70 -0.67 -1.52
N GLY A 126 4.87 -1.34 -2.32
CA GLY A 126 5.29 -1.93 -3.60
C GLY A 126 4.94 -3.41 -3.74
N GLY A 127 5.95 -4.26 -3.62
CA GLY A 127 5.76 -5.70 -3.45
C GLY A 127 5.38 -5.99 -2.01
N SER A 128 6.38 -6.18 -1.16
CA SER A 128 6.23 -6.32 0.29
C SER A 128 7.44 -5.68 0.98
N PRO A 129 7.31 -4.47 1.56
CA PRO A 129 8.36 -3.88 2.37
C PRO A 129 8.86 -4.79 3.49
N THR A 130 7.97 -5.63 4.03
CA THR A 130 8.27 -6.62 5.07
C THR A 130 9.00 -7.86 4.56
N PHE A 131 9.41 -7.90 3.28
CA PHE A 131 10.40 -8.83 2.76
C PHE A 131 11.82 -8.54 3.31
N LEU A 132 12.13 -7.27 3.57
CA LEU A 132 13.40 -6.87 4.15
C LEU A 132 13.55 -7.44 5.56
N THR A 133 14.76 -7.79 5.97
CA THR A 133 15.06 -8.16 7.36
C THR A 133 14.99 -6.95 8.30
N ASP A 134 15.01 -7.18 9.62
CA ASP A 134 14.97 -6.07 10.60
C ASP A 134 16.18 -5.15 10.45
N ALA A 135 17.35 -5.74 10.20
CA ALA A 135 18.59 -5.03 9.97
C ALA A 135 18.52 -4.18 8.68
N GLU A 136 17.98 -4.73 7.60
CA GLU A 136 17.81 -4.02 6.33
C GLU A 136 16.80 -2.87 6.43
N LEU A 137 15.67 -3.07 7.13
CA LEU A 137 14.75 -1.98 7.43
C LEU A 137 15.40 -0.87 8.26
N THR A 138 16.20 -1.26 9.27
CA THR A 138 16.94 -0.31 10.10
C THR A 138 17.93 0.48 9.26
N GLY A 139 18.66 -0.19 8.37
CA GLY A 139 19.59 0.42 7.43
C GLY A 139 18.89 1.39 6.49
N LEU A 140 17.75 1.00 5.89
CA LEU A 140 16.94 1.88 5.04
C LEU A 140 16.48 3.12 5.79
N MET A 141 15.95 2.96 7.01
CA MET A 141 15.51 4.10 7.82
C MET A 141 16.67 4.99 8.25
N ALA A 142 17.86 4.42 8.49
CA ALA A 142 19.07 5.19 8.76
C ALA A 142 19.50 6.02 7.54
N ILE A 143 19.50 5.45 6.34
CA ILE A 143 19.75 6.16 5.07
C ILE A 143 18.79 7.34 4.93
N LEU A 144 17.49 7.10 5.13
CA LEU A 144 16.47 8.15 5.00
C LEU A 144 16.64 9.25 6.07
N ARG A 145 16.89 8.89 7.33
CA ARG A 145 17.07 9.87 8.41
C ARG A 145 18.38 10.65 8.33
N LEU A 146 19.43 10.09 7.73
CA LEU A 146 20.67 10.80 7.46
C LEU A 146 20.44 11.91 6.42
N ASN A 147 19.56 11.65 5.45
CA ASN A 147 19.37 12.49 4.28
C ASN A 147 18.19 13.46 4.39
N PHE A 148 17.18 13.14 5.22
CA PHE A 148 15.94 13.90 5.38
C PHE A 148 15.63 14.21 6.84
N HIS A 149 14.96 15.33 7.08
CA HIS A 149 14.52 15.76 8.40
C HIS A 149 13.03 15.47 8.57
N PHE A 150 12.70 14.39 9.28
CA PHE A 150 11.31 14.06 9.56
C PHE A 150 10.71 15.02 10.58
N THR A 151 9.54 15.59 10.28
CA THR A 151 8.82 16.42 11.25
C THR A 151 8.32 15.58 12.43
N PRO A 152 8.13 16.16 13.63
CA PRO A 152 7.63 15.41 14.79
C PRO A 152 6.28 14.73 14.54
N GLU A 153 5.42 15.35 13.72
CA GLU A 153 4.10 14.85 13.35
C GLU A 153 4.09 14.03 12.05
N ALA A 154 5.26 13.63 11.52
CA ALA A 154 5.33 12.95 10.23
C ALA A 154 4.55 11.62 10.25
N GLU A 155 3.75 11.37 9.21
CA GLU A 155 3.10 10.08 8.99
C GLU A 155 4.12 9.12 8.36
N LEU A 156 4.58 8.11 9.10
CA LEU A 156 5.46 7.06 8.62
C LEU A 156 4.64 5.78 8.48
N SER A 157 4.37 5.42 7.23
CA SER A 157 3.51 4.30 6.86
C SER A 157 4.27 3.18 6.14
N ILE A 158 3.83 1.95 6.35
CA ILE A 158 4.41 0.75 5.71
C ILE A 158 3.30 -0.24 5.34
N GLU A 159 3.38 -0.79 4.12
CA GLU A 159 2.59 -1.93 3.69
C GLU A 159 3.12 -3.24 4.29
N VAL A 160 2.22 -4.05 4.83
CA VAL A 160 2.52 -5.28 5.57
C VAL A 160 1.78 -6.45 4.94
N ASP A 161 2.53 -7.49 4.57
CA ASP A 161 1.96 -8.82 4.39
C ASP A 161 1.82 -9.46 5.78
N PRO A 162 0.60 -9.72 6.28
CA PRO A 162 0.42 -10.24 7.63
C PRO A 162 1.11 -11.60 7.84
N ARG A 163 1.36 -12.36 6.76
CA ARG A 163 2.03 -13.67 6.81
C ARG A 163 3.51 -13.60 7.17
N THR A 164 4.13 -12.42 7.08
CA THR A 164 5.59 -12.23 7.26
C THR A 164 5.93 -11.43 8.51
N VAL A 165 4.95 -11.07 9.34
CA VAL A 165 5.13 -10.16 10.47
C VAL A 165 4.50 -10.74 11.73
N ASP A 166 5.26 -10.72 12.82
CA ASP A 166 4.79 -11.05 14.17
C ASP A 166 4.79 -9.80 15.08
N ALA A 167 4.42 -9.98 16.34
CA ALA A 167 4.38 -8.89 17.32
C ALA A 167 5.77 -8.27 17.60
N LYS A 168 6.85 -9.05 17.53
CA LYS A 168 8.22 -8.56 17.72
C LYS A 168 8.62 -7.65 16.57
N ARG A 169 8.34 -8.08 15.34
CA ARG A 169 8.56 -7.30 14.13
C ARG A 169 7.75 -6.01 14.13
N LEU A 170 6.49 -6.02 14.60
CA LEU A 170 5.72 -4.78 14.78
C LEU A 170 6.35 -3.82 15.79
N ALA A 171 6.89 -4.33 16.89
CA ALA A 171 7.59 -3.50 17.88
C ALA A 171 8.83 -2.85 17.26
N HIS A 172 9.62 -3.61 16.49
CA HIS A 172 10.76 -3.07 15.73
C HIS A 172 10.33 -1.98 14.74
N LEU A 173 9.26 -2.19 13.97
CA LEU A 173 8.71 -1.15 13.09
C LEU A 173 8.31 0.11 13.87
N ARG A 174 7.73 -0.04 15.06
CA ARG A 174 7.36 1.09 15.91
C ARG A 174 8.57 1.86 16.41
N GLU A 175 9.65 1.17 16.76
CA GLU A 175 10.95 1.74 17.18
C GLU A 175 11.61 2.53 16.03
N LEU A 176 11.50 2.06 14.80
CA LEU A 176 11.96 2.80 13.61
C LEU A 176 11.15 4.09 13.34
N GLY A 177 10.00 4.23 14.00
CA GLY A 177 9.14 5.40 13.96
C GLY A 177 7.90 5.25 13.08
N PHE A 178 7.64 4.06 12.52
CA PHE A 178 6.38 3.82 11.82
C PHE A 178 5.21 3.95 12.79
N ASN A 179 4.21 4.74 12.40
CA ASN A 179 3.02 5.03 13.21
C ASN A 179 1.72 4.68 12.48
N ARG A 180 1.83 4.22 11.22
CA ARG A 180 0.72 3.78 10.38
C ARG A 180 1.06 2.48 9.63
N LEU A 181 0.07 1.59 9.49
CA LEU A 181 0.19 0.31 8.79
C LEU A 181 -0.88 0.19 7.70
N SER A 182 -0.56 -0.52 6.62
CA SER A 182 -1.52 -1.02 5.63
C SER A 182 -1.40 -2.53 5.52
N LEU A 183 -2.44 -3.29 5.87
CA LEU A 183 -2.42 -4.76 5.87
C LEU A 183 -3.15 -5.32 4.65
N GLY A 184 -2.44 -6.13 3.86
CA GLY A 184 -3.03 -6.83 2.72
C GLY A 184 -3.86 -8.05 3.15
N ILE A 185 -5.15 -7.88 3.42
CA ILE A 185 -6.08 -8.98 3.79
C ILE A 185 -6.68 -9.64 2.56
N GLN A 186 -7.20 -8.83 1.65
CA GLN A 186 -7.89 -9.22 0.41
C GLN A 186 -9.22 -9.94 0.62
N ASP A 187 -9.19 -11.12 1.26
CA ASP A 187 -10.36 -11.92 1.63
C ASP A 187 -10.02 -12.89 2.79
N PHE A 188 -11.02 -13.28 3.58
CA PHE A 188 -10.91 -14.30 4.63
C PHE A 188 -11.52 -15.65 4.23
N ASP A 189 -12.26 -15.73 3.13
CA ASP A 189 -12.86 -16.98 2.67
C ASP A 189 -11.75 -17.95 2.19
N PRO A 190 -11.63 -19.16 2.79
CA PRO A 190 -10.55 -20.08 2.47
C PRO A 190 -10.52 -20.53 1.00
N ASP A 191 -11.67 -20.62 0.34
CA ASP A 191 -11.72 -21.06 -1.06
C ASP A 191 -11.26 -19.95 -2.01
N VAL A 192 -11.60 -18.69 -1.69
CA VAL A 192 -11.05 -17.51 -2.39
C VAL A 192 -9.54 -17.43 -2.19
N GLN A 193 -9.06 -17.58 -0.95
CA GLN A 193 -7.64 -17.55 -0.62
C GLN A 193 -6.81 -18.60 -1.39
N LYS A 194 -7.29 -19.84 -1.43
CA LYS A 194 -6.67 -20.93 -2.22
C LYS A 194 -6.68 -20.60 -3.71
N ALA A 195 -7.80 -20.13 -4.24
CA ALA A 195 -7.95 -19.81 -5.67
C ALA A 195 -6.99 -18.70 -6.12
N VAL A 196 -6.56 -17.83 -5.21
CA VAL A 196 -5.59 -16.76 -5.50
C VAL A 196 -4.19 -17.00 -4.95
N HIS A 197 -3.93 -18.17 -4.36
CA HIS A 197 -2.66 -18.57 -3.76
C HIS A 197 -2.15 -17.57 -2.70
N ARG A 198 -3.07 -17.20 -1.80
CA ARG A 198 -2.81 -16.28 -0.68
C ARG A 198 -3.59 -16.74 0.53
N GLU A 199 -3.10 -17.80 1.18
CA GLU A 199 -3.69 -18.34 2.41
C GLU A 199 -3.17 -17.58 3.64
N GLN A 200 -4.09 -17.07 4.45
CA GLN A 200 -3.84 -16.45 5.75
C GLN A 200 -5.06 -16.65 6.68
N PRO A 201 -4.86 -17.22 7.88
CA PRO A 201 -5.94 -17.34 8.85
C PRO A 201 -6.42 -15.97 9.37
N PHE A 202 -7.70 -15.88 9.71
CA PHE A 202 -8.29 -14.69 10.32
C PHE A 202 -7.63 -14.34 11.66
N GLU A 203 -7.34 -15.37 12.46
CA GLU A 203 -6.77 -15.25 13.80
C GLU A 203 -5.39 -14.56 13.76
N LEU A 204 -4.59 -14.88 12.74
CA LEU A 204 -3.29 -14.27 12.53
C LEU A 204 -3.42 -12.76 12.31
N VAL A 205 -4.36 -12.33 11.47
CA VAL A 205 -4.61 -10.89 11.23
C VAL A 205 -5.20 -10.22 12.48
N ARG A 206 -6.11 -10.89 13.17
CA ARG A 206 -6.70 -10.40 14.43
C ARG A 206 -5.64 -10.11 15.48
N ASP A 207 -4.74 -11.06 15.71
CA ASP A 207 -3.71 -10.95 16.75
C ASP A 207 -2.65 -9.91 16.36
N LEU A 208 -2.33 -9.80 15.08
CA LEU A 208 -1.43 -8.77 14.55
C LEU A 208 -2.02 -7.36 14.71
N MET A 209 -3.30 -7.16 14.37
CA MET A 209 -3.97 -5.86 14.56
C MET A 209 -4.16 -5.50 16.04
N ALA A 210 -4.41 -6.48 16.91
CA ALA A 210 -4.43 -6.26 18.35
C ALA A 210 -3.06 -5.79 18.87
N SER A 211 -1.98 -6.42 18.40
CA SER A 211 -0.60 -6.03 18.73
C SER A 211 -0.26 -4.63 18.21
N ALA A 212 -0.65 -4.31 16.98
CA ALA A 212 -0.45 -2.97 16.41
C ALA A 212 -1.15 -1.88 17.26
N ARG A 213 -2.39 -2.11 17.69
CA ARG A 213 -3.07 -1.17 18.59
C ARG A 213 -2.36 -1.03 19.94
N ALA A 214 -1.92 -2.13 20.54
CA ALA A 214 -1.20 -2.11 21.82
C ALA A 214 0.12 -1.34 21.74
N LEU A 215 0.80 -1.38 20.57
CA LEU A 215 2.02 -0.63 20.28
C LEU A 215 1.77 0.84 19.88
N GLY A 216 0.51 1.28 19.84
CA GLY A 216 0.13 2.67 19.58
C GLY A 216 0.18 3.08 18.11
N PHE A 217 -0.03 2.16 17.16
CA PHE A 217 -0.32 2.52 15.77
C PHE A 217 -1.71 3.17 15.68
N MET A 218 -1.82 4.32 14.99
CA MET A 218 -3.02 5.18 15.07
C MET A 218 -3.95 5.13 13.84
N SER A 219 -3.51 4.57 12.71
CA SER A 219 -4.30 4.55 11.46
C SER A 219 -4.10 3.26 10.64
N THR A 220 -4.46 2.13 11.22
CA THR A 220 -4.35 0.82 10.56
C THR A 220 -5.35 0.70 9.41
N ASN A 221 -4.83 0.67 8.18
CA ASN A 221 -5.61 0.38 6.97
C ASN A 221 -5.63 -1.12 6.69
N VAL A 222 -6.72 -1.61 6.11
CA VAL A 222 -6.80 -2.95 5.54
C VAL A 222 -7.20 -2.89 4.07
N ASP A 223 -6.53 -3.67 3.24
CA ASP A 223 -6.82 -3.79 1.82
C ASP A 223 -7.73 -5.00 1.58
N LEU A 224 -8.83 -4.79 0.86
CA LEU A 224 -9.79 -5.82 0.46
C LEU A 224 -9.98 -5.79 -1.06
N ILE A 225 -10.28 -6.95 -1.64
CA ILE A 225 -10.55 -7.05 -3.08
C ILE A 225 -11.89 -7.74 -3.30
N TYR A 226 -12.76 -7.10 -4.08
CA TYR A 226 -13.97 -7.74 -4.57
C TYR A 226 -13.82 -8.12 -6.05
N GLY A 227 -14.56 -9.14 -6.49
CA GLY A 227 -14.44 -9.75 -7.81
C GLY A 227 -13.36 -10.84 -7.90
N LEU A 228 -12.86 -11.34 -6.76
CA LEU A 228 -11.90 -12.45 -6.75
C LEU A 228 -12.57 -13.79 -7.12
N PRO A 229 -11.82 -14.79 -7.65
CA PRO A 229 -12.40 -16.09 -7.98
C PRO A 229 -13.01 -16.76 -6.75
N ARG A 230 -14.13 -17.47 -6.96
CA ARG A 230 -14.96 -18.17 -5.95
C ARG A 230 -15.72 -17.24 -5.00
N GLN A 231 -15.56 -15.93 -5.11
CA GLN A 231 -16.26 -14.99 -4.25
C GLN A 231 -17.73 -14.85 -4.65
N THR A 232 -18.63 -14.98 -3.69
CA THR A 232 -20.06 -14.67 -3.83
C THR A 232 -20.45 -13.50 -2.92
N PRO A 233 -21.60 -12.83 -3.14
CA PRO A 233 -22.10 -11.81 -2.22
C PRO A 233 -22.17 -12.27 -0.76
N GLU A 234 -22.59 -13.51 -0.52
CA GLU A 234 -22.69 -14.11 0.81
C GLU A 234 -21.31 -14.34 1.43
N SER A 235 -20.34 -14.84 0.65
CA SER A 235 -18.96 -15.01 1.12
C SER A 235 -18.30 -13.68 1.47
N PHE A 236 -18.48 -12.67 0.62
CA PHE A 236 -17.90 -11.36 0.84
C PHE A 236 -18.56 -10.66 2.03
N HIS A 237 -19.87 -10.83 2.21
CA HIS A 237 -20.57 -10.34 3.40
C HIS A 237 -19.98 -10.95 4.69
N ARG A 238 -19.63 -12.25 4.71
CA ARG A 238 -18.92 -12.86 5.87
C ARG A 238 -17.56 -12.20 6.09
N THR A 239 -16.78 -12.01 5.04
CA THR A 239 -15.47 -11.34 5.10
C THR A 239 -15.58 -9.92 5.65
N ILE A 240 -16.55 -9.12 5.18
CA ILE A 240 -16.82 -7.78 5.70
C ILE A 240 -17.24 -7.83 7.18
N GLY A 241 -18.07 -8.79 7.57
CA GLY A 241 -18.43 -9.03 8.96
C GLY A 241 -17.21 -9.29 9.85
N GLN A 242 -16.29 -10.14 9.40
CA GLN A 242 -15.02 -10.41 10.07
C GLN A 242 -14.16 -9.14 10.17
N VAL A 243 -13.98 -8.39 9.08
CA VAL A 243 -13.24 -7.12 9.06
C VAL A 243 -13.84 -6.12 10.05
N ALA A 244 -15.17 -6.02 10.14
CA ALA A 244 -15.83 -5.15 11.10
C ALA A 244 -15.47 -5.50 12.55
N THR A 245 -15.32 -6.80 12.89
CA THR A 245 -14.86 -7.21 14.23
C THR A 245 -13.42 -6.78 14.53
N LEU A 246 -12.58 -6.66 13.50
CA LEU A 246 -11.20 -6.21 13.63
C LEU A 246 -11.07 -4.72 13.90
N ARG A 247 -12.13 -3.93 13.59
CA ARG A 247 -12.19 -2.47 13.75
C ARG A 247 -10.95 -1.76 13.17
N PRO A 248 -10.66 -1.90 11.86
CA PRO A 248 -9.62 -1.09 11.22
C PRO A 248 -10.05 0.38 11.17
N ASP A 249 -9.07 1.28 11.13
CA ASP A 249 -9.33 2.73 11.03
C ASP A 249 -9.72 3.12 9.60
N ARG A 250 -9.23 2.36 8.60
CA ARG A 250 -9.47 2.59 7.17
C ARG A 250 -9.63 1.27 6.43
N ILE A 251 -10.42 1.31 5.36
CA ILE A 251 -10.57 0.19 4.42
C ILE A 251 -10.29 0.72 3.02
N ALA A 252 -9.34 0.11 2.33
CA ALA A 252 -9.16 0.29 0.89
C ALA A 252 -9.81 -0.90 0.18
N LEU A 253 -10.92 -0.64 -0.52
CA LEU A 253 -11.68 -1.66 -1.23
C LEU A 253 -11.44 -1.56 -2.73
N TYR A 254 -10.77 -2.57 -3.29
CA TYR A 254 -10.36 -2.59 -4.69
C TYR A 254 -11.24 -3.51 -5.54
N ALA A 255 -11.64 -3.04 -6.71
CA ALA A 255 -12.18 -3.89 -7.76
C ALA A 255 -11.05 -4.72 -8.39
N TYR A 256 -11.21 -6.04 -8.44
CA TYR A 256 -10.27 -6.92 -9.11
C TYR A 256 -10.17 -6.60 -10.61
N ALA A 257 -8.95 -6.39 -11.09
CA ALA A 257 -8.67 -6.17 -12.51
C ALA A 257 -8.02 -7.43 -13.11
N HIS A 258 -8.81 -8.22 -13.85
CA HIS A 258 -8.34 -9.42 -14.53
C HIS A 258 -7.79 -9.09 -15.93
N LEU A 259 -6.46 -8.99 -16.04
CA LEU A 259 -5.71 -8.67 -17.26
C LEU A 259 -4.57 -9.70 -17.50
N PRO A 260 -4.88 -10.99 -17.70
CA PRO A 260 -3.90 -12.09 -17.77
C PRO A 260 -2.94 -12.02 -18.98
N ALA A 261 -3.28 -11.22 -19.99
CA ALA A 261 -2.38 -10.88 -21.09
C ALA A 261 -1.17 -10.06 -20.61
N ARG A 262 -1.40 -9.13 -19.68
CA ARG A 262 -0.37 -8.24 -19.10
C ARG A 262 0.24 -8.84 -17.83
N PHE A 263 -0.58 -9.37 -16.93
CA PHE A 263 -0.16 -9.94 -15.65
C PHE A 263 -0.22 -11.47 -15.71
N LYS A 264 0.85 -12.09 -16.21
CA LYS A 264 0.95 -13.54 -16.43
C LYS A 264 0.50 -14.42 -15.24
N PRO A 265 0.76 -14.07 -13.96
CA PRO A 265 0.27 -14.86 -12.82
C PRO A 265 -1.24 -15.08 -12.79
N GLN A 266 -2.02 -14.11 -13.31
CA GLN A 266 -3.49 -14.21 -13.33
C GLN A 266 -3.98 -15.34 -14.24
N ARG A 267 -3.14 -15.90 -15.13
CA ARG A 267 -3.46 -17.10 -15.92
C ARG A 267 -3.65 -18.36 -15.08
N ARG A 268 -3.23 -18.33 -13.81
CA ARG A 268 -3.47 -19.42 -12.84
C ARG A 268 -4.88 -19.37 -12.25
N ILE A 269 -5.63 -18.29 -12.46
CA ILE A 269 -7.02 -18.17 -12.04
C ILE A 269 -7.91 -18.76 -13.13
N THR A 270 -8.81 -19.67 -12.75
CA THR A 270 -9.80 -20.25 -13.65
C THR A 270 -10.86 -19.21 -13.98
N GLY A 271 -11.05 -18.88 -15.26
CA GLY A 271 -12.00 -17.85 -15.68
C GLY A 271 -13.45 -18.14 -15.26
N ALA A 272 -13.86 -19.43 -15.24
CA ALA A 272 -15.18 -19.87 -14.80
C ALA A 272 -15.41 -19.68 -13.28
N ASP A 273 -14.36 -19.42 -12.52
CA ASP A 273 -14.47 -19.17 -11.08
C ASP A 273 -14.64 -17.67 -10.78
N LEU A 274 -14.50 -16.78 -11.78
CA LEU A 274 -14.71 -15.35 -11.57
C LEU A 274 -16.21 -15.05 -11.40
N PRO A 275 -16.58 -14.14 -10.49
CA PRO A 275 -17.97 -13.69 -10.34
C PRO A 275 -18.50 -13.02 -11.61
N GLU A 276 -19.80 -13.15 -11.87
CA GLU A 276 -20.50 -12.49 -12.98
C GLU A 276 -20.57 -10.96 -12.83
#